data_AF-A0A4P1JU67-F1
#
_entry.id   AF-A0A4P1JU67-F1
#
_cell.length_a   1.000
_cell.length_b   1.000
_cell.length_c   1.000
_cell.angle_alpha   90.00
_cell.angle_beta   90.00
_cell.angle_gamma   90.00
#
_symmetry.space_group_name_H-M   'P 1'
#
loop_
_entity.id
_entity.type
_entity.pdbx_description
1 polymer ?
#
loop_
_entity_poly.entity_id
_entity_poly.type
_entity_poly.pdbx_seq_one_letter_code
_entity_poly.pdbx_strand_id
1 'polypeptide(L)'
;MKEAFRTLTAAGWALAAICLLLMIVLIWWSATAGGRERARQERAVQAANAQARATDAAARDRAADQRLTDLKINTRLEKERTDAVSAIPDARPTAGRVALACHRLREQGTRDGDLPPECRPGR
;
A
#
# COMPACT_ATOMS: atom_id res chain seq x y z
N MET A 1 -67.33 -28.52 42.47
CA MET A 1 -66.81 -28.50 41.08
C MET A 1 -65.98 -27.25 40.74
N LYS A 2 -66.29 -26.04 41.23
CA LYS A 2 -65.50 -24.81 40.96
C LYS A 2 -64.06 -24.83 41.51
N GLU A 3 -63.83 -25.45 42.67
CA GLU A 3 -62.51 -25.55 43.32
C GLU A 3 -61.47 -26.33 42.48
N ALA A 4 -61.88 -27.44 41.86
CA ALA A 4 -61.00 -28.29 41.07
C ALA A 4 -60.51 -27.62 39.77
N PHE A 5 -61.34 -26.78 39.14
CA PHE A 5 -60.94 -26.00 37.96
C PHE A 5 -59.91 -24.90 38.29
N ARG A 6 -59.96 -24.35 39.50
CA ARG A 6 -58.98 -23.35 39.99
C ARG A 6 -57.62 -23.98 40.29
N THR A 7 -57.58 -25.20 40.81
CA THR A 7 -56.32 -25.89 41.08
C THR A 7 -55.66 -26.42 39.81
N LEU A 8 -56.43 -26.89 38.83
CA LEU A 8 -55.94 -27.27 37.49
C LEU A 8 -55.33 -26.07 36.76
N THR A 9 -55.94 -24.89 36.86
CA THR A 9 -55.40 -23.67 36.26
C THR A 9 -54.18 -23.17 37.05
N ALA A 10 -54.24 -23.09 38.38
CA ALA A 10 -53.11 -22.66 39.22
C ALA A 10 -51.89 -23.58 39.11
N ALA A 11 -52.07 -24.90 39.02
CA ALA A 11 -50.99 -25.84 38.80
C ALA A 11 -50.35 -25.69 37.42
N GLY A 12 -51.16 -25.39 36.38
CA GLY A 12 -50.66 -25.08 35.04
C GLY A 12 -49.82 -23.80 35.01
N TRP A 13 -50.27 -22.75 35.71
CA TRP A 13 -49.51 -21.50 35.85
C TRP A 13 -48.21 -21.68 36.66
N ALA A 14 -48.23 -22.52 37.70
CA ALA A 14 -47.04 -22.84 38.48
C ALA A 14 -46.00 -23.58 37.63
N LEU A 15 -46.42 -24.57 36.82
CA LEU A 15 -45.53 -25.29 35.91
C LEU A 15 -44.94 -24.35 34.85
N ALA A 16 -45.77 -23.48 34.26
CA ALA A 16 -45.32 -22.48 33.30
C ALA A 16 -44.30 -21.50 33.90
N ALA A 17 -44.52 -21.05 35.13
CA ALA A 17 -43.58 -20.17 35.84
C ALA A 17 -42.23 -20.85 36.10
N ILE A 18 -42.24 -22.14 36.48
CA ILE A 18 -41.01 -22.92 36.68
C ILE A 18 -40.26 -23.11 35.36
N CYS A 19 -40.96 -23.45 34.27
CA CYS A 19 -40.36 -23.56 32.94
C CYS A 19 -39.76 -22.22 32.47
N LEU A 20 -40.45 -21.10 32.71
CA LEU A 20 -39.95 -19.77 32.37
C LEU A 20 -38.68 -19.43 33.16
N LEU A 21 -38.66 -19.72 34.47
CA LEU A 21 -37.49 -19.53 35.33
C LEU A 21 -36.30 -20.37 34.86
N LEU A 22 -36.52 -21.64 34.50
CA LEU A 22 -35.49 -22.51 33.94
C LEU A 22 -34.92 -21.95 32.63
N MET A 23 -35.77 -21.46 31.73
CA MET A 23 -35.34 -20.82 30.48
C MET A 23 -34.46 -19.60 30.75
N ILE A 24 -34.84 -18.75 31.70
CA ILE A 24 -34.05 -17.55 32.08
C ILE A 24 -32.67 -17.96 32.61
N VAL A 25 -32.60 -18.99 33.47
CA VAL A 25 -31.34 -19.50 34.02
C VAL A 25 -30.43 -20.07 32.92
N LEU A 26 -30.99 -20.84 31.98
CA LEU A 26 -30.23 -21.41 30.85
C LEU A 26 -29.69 -20.33 29.91
N ILE A 27 -30.47 -19.28 29.64
CA ILE A 27 -30.02 -18.12 28.83
C ILE A 27 -28.87 -17.39 29.55
N TRP A 28 -28.99 -17.18 30.86
CA TRP A 28 -27.94 -16.55 31.65
C TRP A 28 -26.63 -17.35 31.63
N TRP A 29 -26.71 -18.68 31.79
CA TRP A 29 -25.55 -19.57 31.76
C TRP A 29 -24.90 -19.62 30.38
N SER A 30 -25.68 -19.69 29.31
CA SER A 30 -25.15 -19.70 27.94
C SER A 30 -24.56 -18.35 27.53
N ALA A 31 -25.14 -17.22 27.94
CA ALA A 31 -24.59 -15.89 27.69
C ALA A 31 -23.25 -15.67 28.42
N THR A 32 -23.15 -16.14 29.67
CA THR A 32 -21.91 -16.03 30.46
C THR A 32 -20.82 -17.01 30.00
N ALA A 33 -21.18 -18.19 29.51
CA ALA A 33 -20.25 -19.14 28.91
C ALA A 33 -19.74 -18.66 27.53
N GLY A 34 -20.66 -18.27 26.63
CA GLY A 34 -20.32 -17.79 25.28
C GLY A 34 -19.56 -16.47 25.28
N GLY A 35 -19.80 -15.60 26.25
CA GLY A 35 -19.05 -14.34 26.40
C GLY A 35 -17.55 -14.53 26.68
N ARG A 36 -17.17 -15.61 27.39
CA ARG A 36 -15.76 -15.91 27.67
C ARG A 36 -15.01 -16.41 26.44
N GLU A 37 -15.67 -17.17 25.58
CA GLU A 37 -15.08 -17.67 24.33
C GLU A 37 -14.94 -16.55 23.29
N ARG A 38 -15.96 -15.69 23.16
CA ARG A 38 -15.89 -14.50 22.29
C ARG A 38 -14.81 -13.53 22.74
N ALA A 39 -14.69 -13.26 24.04
CA ALA A 39 -13.62 -12.41 24.57
C ALA A 39 -12.22 -12.99 24.34
N ARG A 40 -12.06 -14.32 24.33
CA ARG A 40 -10.78 -14.97 23.99
C ARG A 40 -10.46 -14.82 22.51
N GLN A 41 -11.45 -14.99 21.63
CA GLN A 41 -11.27 -14.79 20.19
C GLN A 41 -10.94 -13.33 19.85
N GLU A 42 -11.63 -12.37 20.44
CA GLU A 42 -11.35 -10.95 20.23
C GLU A 42 -9.92 -10.57 20.67
N ARG A 43 -9.45 -11.09 21.82
CA ARG A 43 -8.07 -10.88 22.26
C ARG A 43 -7.04 -11.50 21.31
N ALA A 44 -7.32 -12.70 20.78
CA ALA A 44 -6.44 -13.35 19.82
C ALA A 44 -6.36 -12.54 18.50
N VAL A 45 -7.49 -12.03 18.01
CA VAL A 45 -7.55 -11.17 16.82
C VAL A 45 -6.85 -9.83 17.07
N GLN A 46 -7.03 -9.22 18.24
CA GLN A 46 -6.34 -7.98 18.59
C GLN A 46 -4.82 -8.19 18.68
N ALA A 47 -4.36 -9.30 19.25
CA ALA A 47 -2.94 -9.64 19.31
C ALA A 47 -2.35 -9.87 17.90
N ALA A 48 -3.05 -10.61 17.04
CA ALA A 48 -2.65 -10.82 15.65
C ALA A 48 -2.59 -9.51 14.87
N ASN A 49 -3.59 -8.63 15.03
CA ASN A 49 -3.61 -7.31 14.40
C ASN A 49 -2.50 -6.39 14.93
N ALA A 50 -2.15 -6.47 16.21
CA ALA A 50 -1.04 -5.71 16.77
C ALA A 50 0.30 -6.15 16.18
N GLN A 51 0.51 -7.45 16.01
CA GLN A 51 1.70 -7.99 15.34
C GLN A 51 1.75 -7.55 13.86
N ALA A 52 0.63 -7.64 13.13
CA ALA A 52 0.56 -7.19 11.74
C ALA A 52 0.89 -5.69 11.60
N ARG A 53 0.36 -4.85 12.50
CA ARG A 53 0.69 -3.41 12.51
C ARG A 53 2.17 -3.15 12.80
N ALA A 54 2.79 -3.93 13.69
CA ALA A 54 4.21 -3.81 13.99
C ALA A 54 5.08 -4.21 12.80
N THR A 55 4.72 -5.28 12.08
CA THR A 55 5.43 -5.69 10.87
C THR A 55 5.28 -4.67 9.73
N ASP A 56 4.08 -4.10 9.58
CA ASP A 56 3.81 -3.06 8.58
C ASP A 56 4.58 -1.77 8.87
N ALA A 57 4.66 -1.36 10.15
CA ALA A 57 5.46 -0.22 10.57
C ALA A 57 6.95 -0.44 10.25
N ALA A 58 7.50 -1.59 10.64
CA ALA A 58 8.89 -1.94 10.34
C ALA A 58 9.17 -2.02 8.82
N ALA A 59 8.21 -2.48 8.02
CA ALA A 59 8.35 -2.48 6.56
C ALA A 59 8.35 -1.06 5.98
N ARG A 60 7.50 -0.16 6.50
CA ARG A 60 7.47 1.25 6.10
C ARG A 60 8.75 1.98 6.47
N ASP A 61 9.30 1.74 7.66
CA ASP A 61 10.55 2.36 8.11
C ASP A 61 11.72 1.94 7.21
N ARG A 62 11.85 0.63 6.91
CA ARG A 62 12.86 0.14 5.95
C ARG A 62 12.69 0.75 4.56
N ALA A 63 11.46 0.88 4.08
CA ALA A 63 11.19 1.50 2.79
C ALA A 63 11.54 3.00 2.78
N ALA A 64 11.34 3.71 3.90
CA ALA A 64 11.76 5.10 4.04
C ALA A 64 13.29 5.22 4.01
N ASP A 65 14.00 4.37 4.74
CA ASP A 65 15.47 4.33 4.74
C ASP A 65 16.04 4.01 3.36
N GLN A 66 15.44 3.07 2.63
CA GLN A 66 15.80 2.75 1.25
C GLN A 66 15.59 3.96 0.33
N ARG A 67 14.44 4.64 0.41
CA ARG A 67 14.18 5.85 -0.39
C ARG A 67 15.19 6.96 -0.12
N LEU A 68 15.56 7.18 1.14
CA LEU A 68 16.58 8.16 1.51
C LEU A 68 17.97 7.78 0.97
N THR A 69 18.28 6.49 0.96
CA THR A 69 19.54 5.96 0.41
C THR A 69 19.59 6.11 -1.11
N ASP A 70 18.51 5.73 -1.81
CA ASP A 70 18.39 5.83 -3.26
C ASP A 70 18.48 7.29 -3.73
N LEU A 71 17.84 8.22 -3.01
CA LEU A 71 17.97 9.65 -3.28
C LEU A 71 19.41 10.15 -3.17
N LYS A 72 20.15 9.72 -2.14
CA LYS A 72 21.56 10.08 -1.98
C LYS A 72 22.44 9.49 -3.08
N ILE A 73 22.20 8.24 -3.47
CA ILE A 73 22.95 7.59 -4.54
C ILE A 73 22.67 8.29 -5.87
N ASN A 74 21.40 8.55 -6.19
CA ASN A 74 21.04 9.16 -7.46
C ASN A 74 21.58 10.58 -7.60
N THR A 75 21.46 11.41 -6.54
CA THR A 75 22.04 12.76 -6.55
C THR A 75 23.56 12.74 -6.70
N ARG A 76 24.25 11.77 -6.10
CA ARG A 76 25.69 11.57 -6.30
C ARG A 76 26.00 11.18 -7.75
N LEU A 77 25.27 10.22 -8.31
CA LEU A 77 25.46 9.78 -9.70
C LEU A 77 25.18 10.90 -10.70
N GLU A 78 24.13 11.69 -10.49
CA GLU A 78 23.81 12.86 -11.30
C GLU A 78 24.93 13.91 -11.25
N LYS A 79 25.52 14.12 -10.07
CA LYS A 79 26.68 14.99 -9.92
C LYS A 79 27.89 14.44 -10.66
N GLU A 80 28.24 13.17 -10.47
CA GLU A 80 29.36 12.52 -11.17
C GLU A 80 29.16 12.57 -12.70
N ARG A 81 27.92 12.41 -13.18
CA ARG A 81 27.59 12.49 -14.61
C ARG A 81 27.71 13.92 -15.14
N THR A 82 27.20 14.90 -14.40
CA THR A 82 27.33 16.32 -14.73
C THR A 82 28.78 16.76 -14.75
N ASP A 83 29.55 16.38 -13.73
CA ASP A 83 30.97 16.68 -13.61
C ASP A 83 31.74 16.04 -14.76
N ALA A 84 31.47 14.77 -15.09
CA ALA A 84 32.08 14.08 -16.24
C ALA A 84 31.74 14.77 -17.57
N VAL A 85 30.51 15.24 -17.76
CA VAL A 85 30.12 15.99 -18.97
C VAL A 85 30.79 17.36 -19.01
N SER A 86 30.87 18.07 -17.88
CA SER A 86 31.52 19.38 -17.81
C SER A 86 33.03 19.33 -17.98
N ALA A 87 33.65 18.21 -17.62
CA ALA A 87 35.08 17.96 -17.79
C ALA A 87 35.43 17.53 -19.22
N ILE A 88 34.43 17.25 -20.07
CA ILE A 88 34.68 17.14 -21.51
C ILE A 88 34.95 18.56 -21.99
N PRO A 89 36.18 18.87 -22.44
CA PRO A 89 36.42 20.18 -23.04
C PRO A 89 35.41 20.36 -24.17
N ASP A 90 34.89 21.58 -24.35
CA ASP A 90 34.09 22.00 -25.52
C ASP A 90 34.92 21.93 -26.81
N ALA A 91 35.52 20.76 -27.06
CA ALA A 91 36.23 20.44 -28.25
C ALA A 91 35.20 20.45 -29.36
N ARG A 92 35.35 21.43 -30.26
CA ARG A 92 34.60 21.45 -31.52
C ARG A 92 34.61 20.02 -32.08
N PRO A 93 33.44 19.46 -32.41
CA PRO A 93 33.37 18.12 -32.98
C PRO A 93 34.36 18.02 -34.14
N THR A 94 35.11 16.91 -34.21
CA THR A 94 36.12 16.72 -35.25
C THR A 94 35.49 16.89 -36.64
N ALA A 95 36.25 17.42 -37.61
CA ALA A 95 35.73 17.72 -38.95
C ALA A 95 34.97 16.55 -39.59
N GLY A 96 35.41 15.30 -39.35
CA GLY A 96 34.70 14.11 -39.81
C GLY A 96 33.34 13.88 -39.16
N ARG A 97 33.16 14.19 -37.87
CA ARG A 97 31.85 14.11 -37.19
C ARG A 97 30.90 15.18 -37.70
N VAL A 98 31.41 16.38 -37.98
CA VAL A 98 30.62 17.47 -38.59
C VAL A 98 30.17 17.04 -39.99
N ALA A 99 31.07 16.53 -40.83
CA ALA A 99 30.74 16.05 -42.18
C ALA A 99 29.67 14.95 -42.18
N LEU A 100 29.77 13.98 -41.27
CA LEU A 100 28.77 12.91 -41.11
C LEU A 100 27.42 13.46 -40.65
N ALA A 101 27.41 14.40 -39.71
CA ALA A 101 26.18 15.04 -39.24
C ALA A 101 25.50 15.85 -40.36
N CYS A 102 26.27 16.61 -41.14
CA CYS A 102 25.78 17.32 -42.32
C CYS A 102 25.19 16.36 -43.36
N HIS A 103 25.83 15.21 -43.59
CA HIS A 103 25.32 14.19 -44.51
C HIS A 103 23.94 13.67 -44.06
N ARG A 104 23.81 13.31 -42.79
CA ARG A 104 22.55 12.82 -42.22
C ARG A 104 21.42 13.85 -42.29
N LEU A 105 21.73 15.13 -42.02
CA LEU A 105 20.74 16.21 -42.14
C LEU A 105 20.20 16.34 -43.57
N ARG A 106 21.06 16.16 -44.58
CA ARG A 106 20.65 16.18 -45.99
C ARG A 106 19.83 14.94 -46.38
N GLU A 107 20.22 13.76 -45.91
CA GLU A 107 19.42 12.53 -46.11
C GLU A 107 18.03 12.61 -45.49
N GLN A 108 17.89 13.33 -44.38
CA GLN A 108 16.61 13.59 -43.72
C GLN A 108 15.74 14.62 -44.46
N GLY A 109 16.21 15.19 -45.57
CA GLY A 109 15.48 16.16 -46.37
C GLY A 109 15.45 17.57 -45.77
N THR A 110 16.37 17.89 -44.84
CA THR A 110 16.51 19.26 -44.32
C THR A 110 16.86 20.20 -45.49
N ARG A 111 16.12 21.30 -45.65
CA ARG A 111 16.34 22.26 -46.73
C ARG A 111 17.62 23.05 -46.49
N ASP A 112 18.36 23.36 -47.56
CA ASP A 112 19.68 24.02 -47.48
C ASP A 112 19.70 25.33 -46.65
N GLY A 113 18.61 26.07 -46.60
CA GLY A 113 18.48 27.27 -45.77
C GLY A 113 18.44 26.98 -44.26
N ASP A 114 17.92 25.82 -43.89
CA ASP A 114 17.73 25.36 -42.51
C ASP A 114 18.95 24.58 -41.98
N LEU A 115 19.92 24.27 -42.85
CA LEU A 115 21.17 23.65 -42.41
C LEU A 115 22.04 24.64 -41.62
N PRO A 116 22.80 24.15 -40.61
CA PRO A 116 23.83 24.94 -39.93
C PRO A 116 24.84 25.53 -40.93
N PRO A 117 25.44 26.70 -40.66
CA PRO A 117 26.34 27.37 -41.58
C PRO A 117 27.54 26.51 -42.00
N GLU A 118 27.98 25.61 -41.14
CA GLU A 118 29.06 24.63 -41.38
C GLU A 118 28.70 23.56 -42.42
N CYS A 119 27.40 23.31 -42.61
CA CYS A 119 26.85 22.29 -43.50
C CYS A 119 26.25 22.87 -44.79
N ARG A 120 26.22 24.19 -44.96
CA ARG A 120 25.67 24.80 -46.19
C ARG A 120 26.65 24.61 -47.34
N PRO A 121 26.17 24.30 -48.56
CA PRO A 121 27.01 24.39 -49.75
C PRO A 121 27.52 25.83 -49.87
N GLY A 122 28.82 25.99 -50.08
CA GLY A 122 29.48 27.30 -50.12
C GLY A 122 28.83 28.24 -51.13
N ARG A 123 28.73 29.53 -50.77
CA ARG A 123 28.65 30.60 -51.76
C ARG A 123 30.01 30.78 -52.43
#